data_AF-A0A8B7Z1W1-F1
#
_entry.id   AF-A0A8B7Z1W1-F1
#
_cell.length_a   1.000
_cell.length_b   1.000
_cell.length_c   1.000
_cell.angle_alpha   90.00
_cell.angle_beta   90.00
_cell.angle_gamma   90.00
#
_symmetry.space_group_name_H-M   'P 1'
#
loop_
_entity.id
_entity.type
_entity.pdbx_description
1 polymer ?
#
loop_
_entity_poly.entity_id
_entity_poly.type
_entity_poly.pdbx_seq_one_letter_code
_entity_poly.pdbx_strand_id
1 'polypeptide(L)'
;MAIMQRCCCFDNVRSGSTASGIYSMIYALISLGYGGWQIWEYNQYGLSQTNVAFIVNCFDLALMCLVFFSSILLLVGVSTDKRGYLIPYMIAMPIVVLMQCVSLVLFIIILVHPSYYVNTYAYGFGIALLVFFTLMDGICFLCVVSQYQELRDGRGRIEDVLAARRHTTFISTTAPTVGGTAVIVTQQGSAPLQGYGGYTPQQGYPSHQGCPPQPGYPPQVGYSPAAQQGYPHSPPQGVESPPAYSEKEMPYNP
;
A
#
# COMPACT_ATOMS: atom_id res chain seq x y z
N MET A 1 3.88 -14.23 -6.65
CA MET A 1 2.43 -14.52 -6.76
C MET A 1 1.71 -13.46 -5.97
N ALA A 2 0.86 -12.66 -6.62
CA ALA A 2 -0.05 -11.77 -5.92
C ALA A 2 -1.05 -12.62 -5.14
N ILE A 3 -1.21 -12.33 -3.84
CA ILE A 3 -2.03 -13.16 -2.93
C ILE A 3 -3.54 -13.00 -3.20
N MET A 4 -3.94 -11.92 -3.87
CA MET A 4 -5.31 -11.63 -4.30
C MET A 4 -5.29 -10.89 -5.64
N GLN A 5 -6.04 -11.40 -6.63
CA GLN A 5 -6.22 -10.75 -7.94
C GLN A 5 -7.39 -9.74 -7.96
N ARG A 6 -8.17 -9.68 -6.87
CA ARG A 6 -9.28 -8.74 -6.69
C ARG A 6 -9.18 -8.18 -5.28
N CYS A 7 -9.23 -6.86 -5.14
CA CYS A 7 -9.24 -6.21 -3.84
C CYS A 7 -10.55 -5.41 -3.69
N CYS A 8 -11.31 -5.76 -2.67
CA CYS A 8 -12.61 -5.19 -2.31
C CYS A 8 -13.68 -5.36 -3.39
N CYS A 9 -13.92 -4.33 -4.20
CA CYS A 9 -15.01 -4.23 -5.16
C CYS A 9 -14.51 -3.86 -6.57
N PHE A 10 -13.19 -3.77 -6.76
CA PHE A 10 -12.61 -3.37 -8.03
C PHE A 10 -12.01 -4.58 -8.74
N ASP A 11 -12.36 -4.74 -10.02
CA ASP A 11 -11.79 -5.77 -10.90
C ASP A 11 -10.30 -5.54 -11.18
N ASN A 12 -9.75 -4.37 -10.82
CA ASN A 12 -8.36 -4.01 -11.03
C ASN A 12 -7.72 -3.48 -9.75
N VAL A 13 -6.60 -4.10 -9.34
CA VAL A 13 -5.79 -3.72 -8.17
C VAL A 13 -5.30 -2.27 -8.27
N ARG A 14 -5.00 -1.81 -9.48
CA ARG A 14 -4.58 -0.42 -9.76
C ARG A 14 -5.63 0.60 -9.37
N SER A 15 -6.90 0.36 -9.72
CA SER A 15 -8.00 1.26 -9.37
C SER A 15 -8.24 1.28 -7.86
N GLY A 16 -8.14 0.11 -7.22
CA GLY A 16 -8.25 -0.02 -5.76
C GLY A 16 -7.15 0.75 -5.03
N SER A 17 -5.91 0.65 -5.49
CA SER A 17 -4.78 1.38 -4.90
C SER A 17 -4.91 2.90 -5.06
N THR A 18 -5.33 3.39 -6.22
CA THR A 18 -5.62 4.83 -6.42
C THR A 18 -6.74 5.32 -5.50
N ALA A 19 -7.85 4.57 -5.41
CA ALA A 19 -8.96 4.91 -4.52
C ALA A 19 -8.50 4.95 -3.05
N SER A 20 -7.69 3.98 -2.63
CA SER A 20 -7.14 3.94 -1.27
C SER A 20 -6.22 5.13 -0.97
N GLY A 21 -5.39 5.55 -1.93
CA GLY A 21 -4.54 6.73 -1.76
C GLY A 21 -5.33 8.03 -1.58
N ILE A 22 -6.41 8.20 -2.35
CA ILE A 22 -7.30 9.36 -2.22
C ILE A 22 -8.02 9.33 -0.87
N TYR A 23 -8.53 8.18 -0.46
CA TYR A 23 -9.17 8.00 0.84
C TYR A 23 -8.22 8.35 1.98
N SER A 24 -7.02 7.77 2.02
CA SER A 24 -6.03 8.05 3.06
C SER A 24 -5.59 9.51 3.09
N MET A 25 -5.51 10.18 1.94
CA MET A 25 -5.21 11.61 1.86
C MET A 25 -6.30 12.47 2.51
N ILE A 26 -7.57 12.22 2.18
CA ILE A 26 -8.71 12.95 2.77
C ILE A 26 -8.81 12.67 4.27
N TYR A 27 -8.67 11.40 4.65
CA TYR A 27 -8.69 10.99 6.05
C TYR A 27 -7.58 11.65 6.86
N ALA A 28 -6.35 11.70 6.33
CA ALA A 28 -5.24 12.37 6.99
C ALA A 28 -5.49 13.88 7.14
N LEU A 29 -6.07 14.56 6.15
CA LEU A 29 -6.40 15.99 6.26
C LEU A 29 -7.43 16.28 7.36
N ILE A 30 -8.49 15.48 7.43
CA ILE A 30 -9.51 15.62 8.48
C ILE A 30 -8.89 15.35 9.85
N SER A 31 -8.07 14.29 9.96
CA SER A 31 -7.40 13.91 11.20
C SER A 31 -6.38 14.93 11.66
N LEU A 32 -5.63 15.58 10.75
CA LEU A 32 -4.73 16.68 11.07
C LEU A 32 -5.47 17.89 11.63
N GLY A 33 -6.63 18.24 11.05
CA GLY A 33 -7.48 19.31 11.57
C GLY A 33 -7.98 19.01 12.98
N TYR A 34 -8.46 17.79 13.20
CA TYR A 34 -8.96 17.35 14.51
C TYR A 34 -7.85 17.24 15.57
N GLY A 35 -6.71 16.63 15.23
CA GLY A 35 -5.55 16.55 16.12
C GLY A 35 -4.97 17.92 16.45
N GLY A 36 -4.93 18.84 15.48
CA GLY A 36 -4.52 20.22 15.69
C GLY A 36 -5.46 20.97 16.65
N TRP A 37 -6.78 20.77 16.51
CA TRP A 37 -7.77 21.30 17.45
C TRP A 37 -7.53 20.75 18.86
N GLN A 38 -7.36 19.44 19.03
CA GLN A 38 -7.12 18.85 20.35
C GLN A 38 -5.88 19.43 21.03
N ILE A 39 -4.77 19.54 20.29
CA ILE A 39 -3.52 20.11 20.80
C ILE A 39 -3.73 21.57 21.23
N TRP A 40 -4.51 22.35 20.48
CA TRP A 40 -4.88 23.71 20.87
C TRP A 40 -5.62 23.71 22.20
N GLU A 41 -6.64 22.87 22.38
CA GLU A 41 -7.41 22.80 23.63
C GLU A 41 -6.51 22.44 24.82
N TYR A 42 -5.67 21.42 24.70
CA TYR A 42 -4.74 21.04 25.76
C TYR A 42 -3.78 22.18 26.14
N ASN A 43 -3.37 23.00 25.17
CA ASN A 43 -2.54 24.17 25.42
C ASN A 43 -3.30 25.26 26.18
N GLN A 44 -4.54 25.56 25.79
CA GLN A 44 -5.38 26.57 26.44
C GLN A 44 -5.67 26.23 27.91
N TYR A 45 -5.86 24.95 28.24
CA TYR A 45 -6.09 24.50 29.60
C TYR A 45 -4.80 24.31 30.43
N GLY A 46 -3.62 24.57 29.87
CA GLY A 46 -2.34 24.43 30.58
C GLY A 46 -1.94 22.99 30.91
N LEU A 47 -2.53 22.00 30.23
CA LEU A 47 -2.32 20.56 30.48
C LEU A 47 -1.21 19.95 29.62
N SER A 48 -0.40 20.76 28.95
CA SER A 48 0.55 20.32 27.92
C SER A 48 1.73 19.48 28.45
N GLN A 49 2.24 19.75 29.65
CA GLN A 49 3.44 19.06 30.16
C GLN A 49 3.15 17.81 31.00
N THR A 50 1.97 17.70 31.61
CA THR A 50 1.64 16.61 32.55
C THR A 50 0.73 15.54 31.94
N ASN A 51 0.12 15.82 30.79
CA ASN A 51 -0.87 14.93 30.20
C ASN A 51 -0.25 14.02 29.13
N VAL A 52 -0.24 12.71 29.40
CA VAL A 52 0.19 11.67 28.44
C VAL A 52 -0.60 11.77 27.13
N ALA A 53 -1.87 12.19 27.19
CA ALA A 53 -2.69 12.38 26.00
C ALA A 53 -2.14 13.47 25.06
N PHE A 54 -1.51 14.52 25.59
CA PHE A 54 -0.89 15.56 24.76
C PHE A 54 0.26 14.98 23.93
N ILE A 55 1.14 14.21 24.57
CA ILE A 55 2.29 13.57 23.91
C ILE A 55 1.79 12.61 22.82
N VAL A 56 0.80 11.76 23.13
CA VAL A 56 0.22 10.82 22.17
C VAL A 56 -0.40 11.54 20.97
N ASN A 57 -1.14 12.63 21.20
CA ASN A 57 -1.73 13.43 20.12
C ASN A 57 -0.66 14.10 19.23
N CYS A 58 0.44 14.58 19.80
CA CYS A 58 1.55 15.12 19.03
C CYS A 58 2.22 14.05 18.14
N PHE A 59 2.42 12.84 18.68
CA PHE A 59 2.94 11.72 17.89
C PHE A 59 1.97 11.29 16.79
N ASP A 60 0.67 11.23 17.09
CA ASP A 60 -0.37 10.90 16.11
C ASP A 60 -0.41 11.95 14.99
N LEU A 61 -0.35 13.25 15.33
CA LEU A 61 -0.27 14.34 14.36
C LEU A 61 0.95 14.20 13.43
N ALA A 62 2.13 13.87 13.99
CA ALA A 62 3.34 13.66 13.21
C ALA A 62 3.20 12.45 12.26
N LEU A 63 2.59 11.35 12.71
CA LEU A 63 2.31 10.19 11.88
C LEU A 63 1.29 10.51 10.78
N MET A 64 0.24 11.30 11.08
CA MET A 64 -0.75 11.72 10.08
C MET A 64 -0.14 12.62 9.00
N CYS A 65 0.84 13.47 9.34
CA CYS A 65 1.63 14.19 8.35
C CYS A 65 2.39 13.21 7.43
N LEU A 66 3.05 12.19 8.00
CA LEU A 66 3.76 11.18 7.20
C LEU A 66 2.79 10.37 6.32
N VAL A 67 1.60 10.03 6.82
CA VAL A 67 0.55 9.37 6.02
C VAL A 67 0.08 10.28 4.89
N PHE A 68 -0.10 11.57 5.14
CA PHE A 68 -0.51 12.54 4.11
C PHE A 68 0.53 12.60 2.98
N PHE A 69 1.80 12.82 3.31
CA PHE A 69 2.88 12.86 2.31
C PHE A 69 3.04 11.51 1.61
N SER A 70 3.01 10.40 2.35
CA SER A 70 3.14 9.07 1.76
C SER A 70 1.95 8.68 0.87
N SER A 71 0.74 9.17 1.15
CA SER A 71 -0.44 9.00 0.29
C SER A 71 -0.29 9.72 -1.05
N ILE A 72 0.31 10.92 -1.06
CA ILE A 72 0.66 11.63 -2.30
C ILE A 72 1.72 10.85 -3.08
N LEU A 73 2.78 10.38 -2.41
CA LEU A 73 3.81 9.55 -3.04
C LEU A 73 3.22 8.26 -3.62
N LEU A 74 2.25 7.66 -2.94
CA LEU A 74 1.53 6.50 -3.45
C LEU A 74 0.78 6.83 -4.73
N LEU A 75 0.02 7.93 -4.78
CA LEU A 75 -0.71 8.34 -5.99
C LEU A 75 0.24 8.59 -7.17
N VAL A 76 1.39 9.24 -6.90
CA VAL A 76 2.44 9.43 -7.90
C VAL A 76 3.08 8.09 -8.30
N GLY A 77 3.32 7.20 -7.34
CA GLY A 77 3.92 5.88 -7.56
C GLY A 77 3.06 4.98 -8.41
N VAL A 78 1.74 4.98 -8.20
CA VAL A 78 0.75 4.24 -8.99
C VAL A 78 0.59 4.85 -10.40
N SER A 79 0.75 6.17 -10.51
CA SER A 79 0.66 6.86 -11.81
C SER A 79 1.92 6.66 -12.66
N THR A 80 3.08 6.51 -12.01
CA THR A 80 4.40 6.39 -12.68
C THR A 80 4.92 4.95 -12.76
N ASP A 81 4.18 3.97 -12.25
CA ASP A 81 4.57 2.56 -12.15
C ASP A 81 5.94 2.34 -11.45
N LYS A 82 6.35 3.28 -10.59
CA LYS A 82 7.63 3.26 -9.88
C LYS A 82 7.46 2.72 -8.47
N ARG A 83 7.93 1.49 -8.25
CA ARG A 83 7.87 0.74 -6.98
C ARG A 83 8.37 1.51 -5.75
N GLY A 84 9.42 2.33 -5.92
CA GLY A 84 10.09 3.03 -4.81
C GLY A 84 9.17 3.98 -4.04
N TYR A 85 8.17 4.57 -4.70
CA TYR A 85 7.27 5.54 -4.06
C TYR A 85 6.17 4.91 -3.21
N LEU A 86 5.94 3.59 -3.33
CA LEU A 86 4.93 2.87 -2.53
C LEU A 86 5.48 2.44 -1.16
N ILE A 87 6.81 2.31 -1.04
CA ILE A 87 7.50 1.88 0.18
C ILE A 87 7.18 2.76 1.41
N PRO A 88 7.23 4.12 1.36
CA PRO A 88 6.96 4.93 2.55
C PRO A 88 5.55 4.71 3.10
N TYR A 89 4.54 4.55 2.23
CA TYR A 89 3.17 4.26 2.66
C TYR A 89 3.07 2.85 3.28
N MET A 90 3.73 1.86 2.69
CA MET A 90 3.75 0.49 3.23
C MET A 90 4.42 0.39 4.61
N ILE A 91 5.31 1.30 4.96
CA ILE A 91 5.94 1.33 6.29
C ILE A 91 5.09 2.15 7.27
N ALA A 92 4.58 3.31 6.86
CA ALA A 92 3.83 4.21 7.73
C ALA A 92 2.47 3.63 8.14
N MET A 93 1.72 3.01 7.20
CA MET A 93 0.36 2.55 7.49
C MET A 93 0.27 1.44 8.56
N PRO A 94 1.12 0.40 8.57
CA PRO A 94 1.12 -0.59 9.65
C PRO A 94 1.37 0.03 11.03
N ILE A 95 2.24 1.04 11.14
CA ILE A 95 2.51 1.73 12.40
C ILE A 95 1.23 2.43 12.89
N VAL A 96 0.52 3.10 11.98
CA VAL A 96 -0.76 3.78 12.28
C VAL A 96 -1.83 2.78 12.69
N VAL A 97 -2.00 1.68 11.95
CA VAL A 97 -2.97 0.62 12.27
C VAL A 97 -2.66 0.00 13.64
N LEU A 98 -1.39 -0.25 13.96
CA LEU A 98 -0.99 -0.75 15.29
C LEU A 98 -1.33 0.26 16.39
N MET A 99 -1.08 1.55 16.16
CA MET A 99 -1.42 2.61 17.10
C MET A 99 -2.94 2.73 17.30
N GLN A 100 -3.73 2.61 16.23
CA GLN A 100 -5.20 2.56 16.30
C GLN A 100 -5.69 1.34 17.09
N CYS A 101 -5.06 0.17 16.92
CA CYS A 101 -5.37 -1.02 17.71
C CYS A 101 -5.09 -0.81 19.21
N VAL A 102 -3.98 -0.17 19.57
CA VAL A 102 -3.68 0.18 20.97
C VAL A 102 -4.72 1.16 21.51
N SER A 103 -5.04 2.21 20.75
CA SER A 103 -6.09 3.18 21.11
C SER A 103 -7.45 2.50 21.31
N LEU A 104 -7.80 1.53 20.46
CA LEU A 104 -9.03 0.76 20.57
C LEU A 104 -9.09 -0.03 21.88
N VAL A 105 -8.00 -0.69 22.27
CA VAL A 105 -7.91 -1.40 23.56
C VAL A 105 -8.07 -0.43 24.73
N LEU A 106 -7.40 0.72 24.70
CA LEU A 106 -7.52 1.74 25.74
C LEU A 106 -8.95 2.28 25.86
N PHE A 107 -9.62 2.54 24.74
CA PHE A 107 -11.02 2.98 24.72
C PHE A 107 -11.97 1.94 25.31
N ILE A 108 -11.76 0.65 25.04
CA ILE A 108 -12.56 -0.43 25.65
C ILE A 108 -12.37 -0.45 27.16
N ILE A 109 -11.13 -0.31 27.67
CA ILE A 109 -10.85 -0.28 29.11
C ILE A 109 -11.58 0.90 29.78
N ILE A 110 -11.54 2.08 29.16
CA ILE A 110 -12.23 3.27 29.67
C ILE A 110 -13.76 3.06 29.72
N LEU A 111 -14.34 2.41 28.70
CA LEU A 111 -15.78 2.13 28.65
C LEU A 111 -16.25 1.22 29.80
N VAL A 112 -15.43 0.25 30.20
CA VAL A 112 -15.76 -0.68 31.30
C VAL A 112 -15.69 0.01 32.67
N HIS A 113 -15.01 1.15 32.77
CA HIS A 113 -14.87 1.85 34.04
C HIS A 113 -16.21 2.46 34.48
N PRO A 114 -16.70 2.15 35.70
CA PRO A 114 -18.04 2.54 36.16
C PRO A 114 -18.25 4.06 36.26
N SER A 115 -17.16 4.83 36.35
CA SER A 115 -17.13 6.29 36.39
C SER A 115 -17.53 6.98 35.08
N TYR A 116 -17.54 6.28 33.93
CA TYR A 116 -17.83 6.86 32.61
C TYR A 116 -19.18 6.45 32.01
N TYR A 117 -20.04 5.79 32.80
CA TYR A 117 -21.34 5.27 32.35
C TYR A 117 -22.29 6.33 31.79
N VAL A 118 -22.19 7.59 32.25
CA VAL A 118 -23.05 8.71 31.82
C VAL A 118 -22.92 9.06 30.34
N ASN A 119 -21.87 8.61 29.65
CA ASN A 119 -21.66 8.83 28.22
C ASN A 119 -21.46 7.54 27.41
N THR A 120 -21.98 6.40 27.90
CA THR A 120 -21.85 5.08 27.26
C THR A 120 -22.18 5.09 25.77
N TYR A 121 -23.24 5.80 25.36
CA TYR A 121 -23.63 5.87 23.94
C TYR A 121 -22.62 6.64 23.08
N ALA A 122 -22.06 7.73 23.58
CA ALA A 122 -21.07 8.53 22.85
C ALA A 122 -19.76 7.75 22.69
N TYR A 123 -19.28 7.10 23.77
CA TYR A 123 -18.08 6.25 23.71
C TYR A 123 -18.29 5.00 22.85
N GLY A 124 -19.47 4.37 22.93
CA GLY A 124 -19.82 3.23 22.07
C GLY A 124 -19.84 3.60 20.59
N PHE A 125 -20.40 4.77 20.24
CA PHE A 125 -20.36 5.29 18.87
C PHE A 125 -18.94 5.60 18.41
N GLY A 126 -18.11 6.20 19.27
CA GLY A 126 -16.69 6.46 18.99
C GLY A 126 -15.90 5.17 18.72
N ILE A 127 -16.11 4.11 19.51
CA ILE A 127 -15.49 2.80 19.30
C ILE A 127 -15.95 2.20 17.96
N ALA A 128 -17.24 2.27 17.64
CA ALA A 128 -17.76 1.76 16.37
C ALA A 128 -17.12 2.46 15.17
N LEU A 129 -16.98 3.80 15.22
CA LEU A 129 -16.27 4.55 14.19
C LEU A 129 -14.79 4.16 14.12
N LEU A 130 -14.10 4.05 15.27
CA LEU A 130 -12.69 3.68 15.32
C LEU A 130 -12.46 2.30 14.68
N VAL A 131 -13.27 1.30 15.02
CA VAL A 131 -13.22 -0.03 14.41
C VAL A 131 -13.44 0.06 12.90
N PHE A 132 -14.45 0.81 12.46
CA PHE A 132 -14.75 0.97 11.04
C PHE A 132 -13.57 1.59 10.27
N PHE A 133 -12.99 2.68 10.78
CA PHE A 133 -11.82 3.31 10.17
C PHE A 133 -10.60 2.38 10.18
N THR A 134 -10.33 1.68 11.28
CA THR A 134 -9.22 0.71 11.37
C THR A 134 -9.35 -0.41 10.34
N LEU A 135 -10.57 -0.93 10.13
CA LEU A 135 -10.82 -1.95 9.10
C LEU A 135 -10.63 -1.38 7.70
N MET A 136 -11.10 -0.15 7.44
CA MET A 136 -10.87 0.52 6.16
C MET A 136 -9.38 0.75 5.88
N ASP A 137 -8.60 1.18 6.87
CA ASP A 137 -7.15 1.36 6.75
C ASP A 137 -6.43 0.03 6.50
N GLY A 138 -6.83 -1.03 7.21
CA GLY A 138 -6.30 -2.38 6.98
C GLY A 138 -6.59 -2.88 5.56
N ILE A 139 -7.79 -2.63 5.06
CA ILE A 139 -8.18 -2.95 3.68
C ILE A 139 -7.35 -2.13 2.67
N CYS A 140 -7.20 -0.82 2.90
CA CYS A 140 -6.36 0.04 2.06
C CYS A 140 -4.92 -0.46 2.01
N PHE A 141 -4.35 -0.83 3.15
CA PHE A 141 -3.02 -1.40 3.23
C PHE A 141 -2.89 -2.68 2.38
N LEU A 142 -3.85 -3.61 2.48
CA LEU A 142 -3.85 -4.84 1.66
C LEU A 142 -3.94 -4.54 0.15
N CYS A 143 -4.73 -3.55 -0.27
CA CYS A 143 -4.79 -3.10 -1.66
C CYS A 143 -3.41 -2.67 -2.18
N VAL A 144 -2.69 -1.89 -1.37
CA VAL A 144 -1.38 -1.32 -1.74
C VAL A 144 -0.28 -2.39 -1.73
N VAL A 145 -0.30 -3.29 -0.75
CA VAL A 145 0.60 -4.46 -0.71
C VAL A 145 0.40 -5.33 -1.95
N SER A 146 -0.85 -5.55 -2.35
CA SER A 146 -1.18 -6.34 -3.55
C SER A 146 -0.63 -5.67 -4.82
N GLN A 147 -0.84 -4.36 -4.98
CA GLN A 147 -0.27 -3.59 -6.10
C GLN A 147 1.26 -3.61 -6.10
N TYR A 148 1.89 -3.53 -4.92
CA TYR A 148 3.33 -3.61 -4.78
C TYR A 148 3.88 -4.97 -5.19
N GLN A 149 3.19 -6.06 -4.84
CA GLN A 149 3.56 -7.42 -5.25
C GLN A 149 3.45 -7.61 -6.76
N GLU A 150 2.38 -7.11 -7.39
CA GLU A 150 2.23 -7.15 -8.85
C GLU A 150 3.37 -6.40 -9.53
N LEU A 151 3.59 -5.14 -9.12
CA LEU A 151 4.66 -4.33 -9.65
C LEU A 151 5.99 -5.05 -9.47
N ARG A 152 6.26 -5.67 -8.30
CA ARG A 152 7.50 -6.43 -8.00
C ARG A 152 7.73 -7.61 -8.95
N ASP A 153 6.68 -8.38 -9.21
CA ASP A 153 6.69 -9.53 -10.12
C ASP A 153 6.78 -9.08 -11.61
N GLY A 154 6.83 -7.77 -11.88
CA GLY A 154 6.92 -7.20 -13.22
C GLY A 154 5.59 -7.25 -13.98
N ARG A 155 4.49 -7.53 -13.29
CA ARG A 155 3.12 -7.60 -13.80
C ARG A 155 2.35 -6.34 -13.37
N GLY A 156 1.25 -6.02 -14.06
CA GLY A 156 0.36 -4.94 -13.63
C GLY A 156 0.85 -3.53 -14.01
N ARG A 157 1.72 -3.43 -15.04
CA ARG A 157 2.00 -2.14 -15.69
C ARG A 157 0.76 -1.65 -16.42
N ILE A 158 0.68 -0.34 -16.64
CA ILE A 158 -0.37 0.25 -17.49
C ILE A 158 -0.47 -0.45 -18.85
N GLU A 159 0.67 -0.90 -19.38
CA GLU A 159 0.81 -1.58 -20.66
C GLU A 159 0.08 -2.93 -20.69
N ASP A 160 0.14 -3.69 -19.59
CA ASP A 160 -0.52 -5.00 -19.47
C ASP A 160 -2.05 -4.85 -19.43
N VAL A 161 -2.53 -3.83 -18.72
CA VAL A 161 -3.96 -3.51 -18.62
C VAL A 161 -4.49 -3.03 -19.98
N LEU A 162 -3.73 -2.19 -20.68
CA LEU A 162 -4.07 -1.75 -22.03
C LEU A 162 -4.02 -2.90 -23.04
N ALA A 163 -3.05 -3.82 -22.92
CA ALA A 163 -2.95 -5.01 -23.77
C ALA A 163 -4.11 -5.97 -23.54
N ALA A 164 -4.48 -6.23 -22.29
CA ALA A 164 -5.65 -7.05 -21.94
C ALA A 164 -6.95 -6.44 -22.52
N ARG A 165 -7.12 -5.11 -22.40
CA ARG A 165 -8.28 -4.40 -22.96
C ARG A 165 -8.31 -4.44 -24.49
N ARG A 166 -7.15 -4.37 -25.14
CA ARG A 166 -7.04 -4.52 -26.60
C ARG A 166 -7.46 -5.92 -27.05
N HIS A 167 -7.03 -6.98 -26.37
CA HIS A 167 -7.42 -8.35 -26.73
C HIS A 167 -8.92 -8.62 -26.63
N THR A 168 -9.64 -7.93 -25.74
CA THR A 168 -11.12 -7.99 -25.70
C THR A 168 -11.79 -7.24 -26.85
N THR A 169 -11.09 -6.29 -27.48
CA THR A 169 -11.64 -5.45 -28.57
C THR A 169 -11.40 -6.05 -29.96
N PHE A 170 -10.51 -7.04 -30.08
CA PHE A 170 -10.27 -7.76 -31.34
C PHE A 170 -11.08 -9.08 -31.41
N ILE A 171 -12.41 -8.99 -31.38
CA ILE A 171 -13.22 -10.00 -32.07
C ILE A 171 -13.44 -9.49 -33.49
N SER A 172 -12.80 -10.20 -34.40
CA SER A 172 -12.70 -9.97 -35.83
C SER A 172 -14.07 -9.86 -36.52
N THR A 173 -14.40 -8.71 -37.08
CA THR A 173 -15.36 -8.65 -38.19
C THR A 173 -14.60 -8.89 -39.49
N THR A 174 -14.39 -10.16 -39.82
CA THR A 174 -14.09 -10.56 -41.20
C THR A 174 -15.26 -11.37 -41.71
N ALA A 175 -16.12 -10.75 -42.50
CA ALA A 175 -17.03 -11.47 -43.38
C ALA A 175 -16.82 -10.96 -44.80
N PRO A 176 -16.38 -11.81 -45.75
CA PRO A 176 -16.64 -11.59 -47.15
C PRO A 176 -17.90 -12.38 -47.56
N THR A 177 -18.71 -11.73 -48.41
CA THR A 177 -19.61 -12.32 -49.42
C THR A 177 -20.99 -12.87 -49.00
N VAL A 178 -22.00 -12.09 -49.41
CA VAL A 178 -23.23 -12.49 -50.15
C VAL A 178 -24.16 -13.54 -49.53
N GLY A 179 -25.33 -13.05 -49.08
CA GLY A 179 -26.59 -13.79 -49.09
C GLY A 179 -26.88 -14.59 -47.83
N GLY A 180 -27.60 -13.98 -46.88
CA GLY A 180 -28.26 -14.71 -45.79
C GLY A 180 -28.04 -14.07 -44.43
N THR A 181 -29.07 -13.36 -43.96
CA THR A 181 -29.43 -13.09 -42.56
C THR A 181 -28.28 -12.90 -41.56
N ALA A 182 -27.88 -11.65 -41.33
CA ALA A 182 -27.00 -11.29 -40.22
C ALA A 182 -27.74 -11.45 -38.88
N VAL A 183 -27.39 -12.48 -38.11
CA VAL A 183 -27.72 -12.54 -36.68
C VAL A 183 -26.63 -11.76 -35.94
N ILE A 184 -26.97 -10.56 -35.49
CA ILE A 184 -26.11 -9.78 -34.58
C ILE A 184 -26.22 -10.44 -33.20
N VAL A 185 -25.24 -11.28 -32.85
CA VAL A 185 -25.05 -11.69 -31.44
C VAL A 185 -24.22 -10.61 -30.78
N THR A 186 -24.87 -9.61 -30.19
CA THR A 186 -24.25 -8.76 -29.18
C THR A 186 -23.95 -9.63 -27.96
N GLN A 187 -22.73 -10.13 -27.85
CA GLN A 187 -22.23 -10.67 -26.59
C GLN A 187 -22.02 -9.48 -25.64
N GLN A 188 -23.03 -9.18 -24.83
CA GLN A 188 -22.90 -8.28 -23.70
C GLN A 188 -21.96 -8.97 -22.71
N GLY A 189 -20.68 -8.59 -22.76
CA GLY A 189 -19.60 -9.21 -21.99
C GLY A 189 -19.89 -9.12 -20.49
N SER A 190 -20.36 -10.22 -19.93
CA SER A 190 -20.11 -10.52 -18.52
C SER A 190 -18.60 -10.73 -18.38
N ALA A 191 -18.00 -10.04 -17.42
CA ALA A 191 -16.57 -10.06 -17.15
C ALA A 191 -16.02 -11.50 -17.12
N PRO A 192 -14.86 -11.78 -17.72
CA PRO A 192 -14.30 -13.12 -17.65
C PRO A 192 -13.89 -13.43 -16.20
N LEU A 193 -14.48 -14.50 -15.67
CA LEU A 193 -13.96 -15.28 -14.54
C LEU A 193 -12.53 -15.73 -14.90
N GLN A 194 -11.51 -15.02 -14.41
CA GLN A 194 -10.13 -15.49 -14.46
C GLN A 194 -9.86 -16.42 -13.28
N GLY A 195 -10.16 -17.69 -13.46
CA GLY A 195 -9.44 -18.77 -12.79
C GLY A 195 -8.28 -19.18 -13.68
N TYR A 196 -7.06 -18.76 -13.37
CA TYR A 196 -5.85 -19.27 -14.03
C TYR A 196 -5.09 -20.19 -13.09
N GLY A 197 -5.49 -21.46 -13.11
CA GLY A 197 -4.67 -22.59 -12.70
C GLY A 197 -4.56 -23.54 -13.89
N GLY A 198 -3.34 -23.95 -14.22
CA GLY A 198 -3.08 -25.05 -15.16
C GLY A 198 -2.34 -24.65 -16.43
N TYR A 199 -1.08 -25.07 -16.50
CA TYR A 199 -0.35 -25.21 -17.75
C TYR A 199 -1.04 -26.27 -18.62
N THR A 200 -1.22 -26.00 -19.92
CA THR A 200 -1.47 -27.03 -20.94
C THR A 200 -0.33 -27.05 -21.96
N PRO A 201 0.07 -28.24 -22.44
CA PRO A 201 1.23 -28.39 -23.30
C PRO A 201 0.95 -27.92 -24.73
N GLN A 202 1.99 -27.39 -25.39
CA GLN A 202 2.00 -27.04 -26.80
C GLN A 202 1.51 -28.21 -27.67
N GLN A 203 0.49 -27.96 -28.50
CA GLN A 203 0.12 -28.81 -29.63
C GLN A 203 0.24 -28.01 -30.93
N GLY A 204 1.19 -28.43 -31.76
CA GLY A 204 1.14 -28.39 -33.23
C GLY A 204 1.09 -27.03 -33.92
N TYR A 205 2.25 -26.48 -34.28
CA TYR A 205 2.35 -25.60 -35.44
C TYR A 205 2.37 -26.43 -36.73
N PRO A 206 1.62 -26.04 -37.79
CA PRO A 206 1.76 -26.65 -39.10
C PRO A 206 3.10 -26.25 -39.74
N SER A 207 3.72 -27.22 -40.39
CA SER A 207 5.01 -27.12 -41.08
C SER A 207 4.97 -26.11 -42.23
N HIS A 208 5.72 -25.02 -42.13
CA HIS A 208 6.12 -24.22 -43.28
C HIS A 208 7.56 -24.56 -43.70
N GLN A 209 7.67 -24.85 -44.99
CA GLN A 209 8.87 -25.22 -45.74
C GLN A 209 9.93 -24.11 -45.75
N GLY A 210 11.18 -24.53 -45.60
CA GLY A 210 12.32 -24.05 -46.39
C GLY A 210 12.87 -22.66 -46.08
N CYS A 211 13.79 -22.58 -45.12
CA CYS A 211 14.84 -21.55 -45.12
C CYS A 211 16.22 -22.20 -45.30
N PRO A 212 17.12 -21.61 -46.11
CA PRO A 212 18.47 -22.13 -46.36
C PRO A 212 19.38 -22.01 -45.12
N PRO A 213 20.45 -22.84 -45.02
CA PRO A 213 21.29 -22.94 -43.84
C PRO A 213 22.11 -21.67 -43.59
N GLN A 214 22.07 -21.16 -42.35
CA GLN A 214 22.99 -20.13 -41.87
C GLN A 214 24.33 -20.76 -41.44
N PRO A 215 25.49 -20.10 -41.70
CA PRO A 215 26.81 -20.57 -41.30
C PRO A 215 27.00 -20.65 -39.78
N GLY A 216 27.73 -21.68 -39.35
CA GLY A 216 27.95 -22.04 -37.95
C GLY A 216 28.70 -20.99 -37.14
N TYR A 217 28.23 -20.78 -35.91
CA TYR A 217 28.95 -20.06 -34.88
C TYR A 217 30.05 -20.95 -34.27
N PRO A 218 31.25 -20.42 -33.99
CA PRO A 218 32.30 -21.15 -33.29
C PRO A 218 31.93 -21.42 -31.81
N PRO A 219 32.48 -22.48 -31.20
CA PRO A 219 32.16 -22.88 -29.84
C PRO A 219 32.59 -21.82 -28.81
N GLN A 220 31.67 -21.53 -27.88
CA GLN A 220 31.94 -20.66 -26.73
C GLN A 220 32.95 -21.33 -25.78
N VAL A 221 34.05 -20.61 -25.56
CA VAL A 221 35.09 -20.93 -24.60
C VAL A 221 34.51 -20.79 -23.19
N GLY A 222 34.62 -21.87 -22.41
CA GLY A 222 34.16 -21.92 -21.02
C GLY A 222 34.93 -20.95 -20.14
N TYR A 223 34.19 -20.15 -19.36
CA TYR A 223 34.76 -19.35 -18.27
C TYR A 223 34.92 -20.23 -17.04
N SER A 224 36.17 -20.37 -16.59
CA SER A 224 36.57 -20.96 -15.31
C SER A 224 36.32 -19.95 -14.16
N PRO A 225 35.84 -20.41 -12.99
CA PRO A 225 35.64 -19.55 -11.83
C PRO A 225 36.96 -19.33 -11.10
N ALA A 226 37.51 -18.12 -11.18
CA ALA A 226 38.70 -17.72 -10.44
C ALA A 226 38.34 -16.79 -9.26
N ALA A 227 38.71 -17.26 -8.07
CA ALA A 227 39.14 -16.51 -6.90
C ALA A 227 38.14 -15.55 -6.22
N GLN A 228 37.48 -16.09 -5.18
CA GLN A 228 37.11 -15.33 -3.99
C GLN A 228 38.39 -14.79 -3.34
N GLN A 229 38.63 -13.48 -3.40
CA GLN A 229 39.62 -12.80 -2.58
C GLN A 229 38.90 -11.92 -1.55
N GLY A 230 39.27 -12.14 -0.29
CA GLY A 230 38.64 -11.59 0.90
C GLY A 230 38.82 -10.08 1.04
N TYR A 231 37.80 -9.48 1.65
CA TYR A 231 37.85 -8.10 2.13
C TYR A 231 38.45 -8.09 3.54
N PRO A 232 39.43 -7.21 3.83
CA PRO A 232 40.02 -7.08 5.15
C PRO A 232 39.11 -6.31 6.12
N HIS A 233 39.18 -6.75 7.38
CA HIS A 233 38.53 -6.21 8.57
C HIS A 233 38.75 -4.71 8.77
N SER A 234 37.66 -4.00 9.09
CA SER A 234 37.68 -2.66 9.67
C SER A 234 37.86 -2.71 11.21
N PRO A 235 38.66 -1.81 11.80
CA PRO A 235 38.87 -1.74 13.26
C PRO A 235 37.73 -1.03 14.01
N PRO A 236 37.58 -1.28 15.32
CA PRO A 236 36.48 -0.77 16.14
C PRO A 236 36.64 0.73 16.46
N GLN A 237 35.61 1.52 16.16
CA GLN A 237 35.50 2.91 16.61
C GLN A 237 35.05 2.96 18.07
N GLY A 238 35.72 3.84 18.81
CA GLY A 238 35.69 3.95 20.25
C GLY A 238 34.39 4.50 20.83
N VAL A 239 34.25 4.20 22.11
CA VAL A 239 33.20 4.63 23.02
C VAL A 239 33.43 6.10 23.38
N GLU A 240 32.62 7.01 22.82
CA GLU A 240 32.50 8.37 23.33
C GLU A 240 31.48 8.40 24.48
N SER A 241 31.94 8.86 25.64
CA SER A 241 31.13 9.07 26.85
C SER A 241 30.41 10.42 26.76
N PRO A 242 29.14 10.52 27.18
CA PRO A 242 28.42 11.80 27.17
C PRO A 242 28.90 12.74 28.29
N PRO A 243 28.98 14.06 28.05
CA PRO A 243 29.32 15.03 29.08
C PRO A 243 28.14 15.29 30.02
N ALA A 244 28.45 15.36 31.31
CA ALA A 244 27.56 15.77 32.39
C ALA A 244 27.36 17.30 32.38
N TYR A 245 26.11 17.75 32.42
CA TYR A 245 25.75 19.13 32.78
C TYR A 245 24.45 19.05 33.61
N SER A 246 24.55 19.26 34.92
CA SER A 246 24.50 20.55 35.65
C SER A 246 23.07 21.01 35.89
N GLU A 247 22.53 20.49 36.99
CA GLU A 247 21.30 20.88 37.66
C GLU A 247 21.36 22.37 38.02
N LYS A 248 20.40 23.15 37.51
CA LYS A 248 20.26 24.57 37.84
C LYS A 248 18.92 24.74 38.54
N GLU A 249 18.99 24.80 39.87
CA GLU A 249 17.88 25.16 40.75
C GLU A 249 17.25 26.49 40.30
N MET A 250 15.93 26.54 40.22
CA MET A 250 15.18 27.80 40.16
C MET A 250 14.26 27.93 41.38
N PRO A 251 14.20 29.14 41.96
CA PRO A 251 13.58 29.37 43.27
C PRO A 251 12.06 29.45 43.20
N TYR A 252 11.46 28.85 44.23
CA TYR A 252 10.07 28.98 44.66
C TYR A 252 9.80 30.42 45.13
N ASN A 253 8.69 31.02 44.70
CA ASN A 253 8.19 32.28 45.29
C ASN A 253 6.66 32.15 45.52
N PRO A 254 6.13 32.66 46.65
CA PRO A 254 4.82 32.30 47.21
C PRO A 254 3.63 33.04 46.58
#